data_AF-A0A928FZK7-F1
#
_entry.id   AF-A0A928FZK7-F1
#
_cell.length_a   1.000
_cell.length_b   1.000
_cell.length_c   1.000
_cell.angle_alpha   90.00
_cell.angle_beta   90.00
_cell.angle_gamma   90.00
#
_symmetry.space_group_name_H-M   'P 1'
#
loop_
_entity.id
_entity.type
_entity.pdbx_description
1 polymer ?
#
loop_
_entity_poly.entity_id
_entity_poly.type
_entity_poly.pdbx_seq_one_letter_code
_entity_poly.pdbx_strand_id
1 'polypeptide(L)'
;MNANQRQSILDAIVEFEKADFETPFKNKYKDTATFDSIVIADYSIDELFAMAKRAIVQLKEFLDNGNWQVVPSDNISMPIYGNITLRNVIVSFTNSFKSAAYEQAATQVKSLVYFEMRCGFWDQPKRVELGIRESSLKTLEQRAELTMSHIDARENKVKLLIDELELKKLEIEKLINTKRQELETLKNNQSESNVILEKIKGAQQNATSAQTAIETLNGKANNIVTALTSAFDKAKEQLNINDEVISQSKKALDDFNTDAESKISRITSDYESVSNNAEEVRKMMGYIADGTLSHSFNKRKEDLKKSVENWSNTCTWVAVLAIIWVCVVFFKLNADTGNVWADILINGIKSSPLFFLLGFSISQYQKERNLMEEYAFRESVAVTLTAYLEQMPEKEDEDKRKLLISTVEQLYTKPVIANKEYGLLKFDSKDLSETSKTLKELVEALLNRK
;
A
#
# COMPACT_ATOMS: atom_id res chain seq x y z
N MET A 1 42.81 -93.86 -70.50
CA MET A 1 43.49 -92.61 -70.88
C MET A 1 42.93 -91.41 -70.09
N ASN A 2 43.74 -90.42 -69.71
CA ASN A 2 43.31 -89.17 -69.06
C ASN A 2 43.02 -88.04 -70.09
N ALA A 3 42.40 -86.93 -69.66
CA ALA A 3 41.99 -85.84 -70.56
C ALA A 3 43.17 -85.19 -71.30
N ASN A 4 44.34 -85.07 -70.66
CA ASN A 4 45.53 -84.48 -71.27
C ASN A 4 46.12 -85.40 -72.35
N GLN A 5 46.16 -86.71 -72.10
CA GLN A 5 46.57 -87.71 -73.09
C GLN A 5 45.61 -87.72 -74.29
N ARG A 6 44.29 -87.62 -74.06
CA ARG A 6 43.29 -87.51 -75.13
C ARG A 6 43.56 -86.28 -76.00
N GLN A 7 43.70 -85.12 -75.39
CA GLN A 7 43.94 -83.88 -76.13
C GLN A 7 45.24 -83.97 -76.93
N SER A 8 46.30 -84.52 -76.35
CA SER A 8 47.60 -84.67 -77.02
C SER A 8 47.55 -85.59 -78.26
N ILE A 9 46.67 -86.61 -78.26
CA ILE A 9 46.42 -87.45 -79.43
C ILE A 9 45.58 -86.70 -80.46
N LEU A 10 44.53 -85.99 -80.04
CA LEU A 10 43.71 -85.16 -80.94
C LEU A 10 44.55 -84.09 -81.64
N ASP A 11 45.49 -83.47 -80.93
CA ASP A 11 46.41 -82.49 -81.51
C ASP A 11 47.32 -83.13 -82.58
N ALA A 12 47.81 -84.36 -82.34
CA ALA A 12 48.59 -85.12 -83.33
C ALA A 12 47.76 -85.51 -84.56
N ILE A 13 46.48 -85.85 -84.37
CA ILE A 13 45.53 -86.11 -85.46
C ILE A 13 45.34 -84.84 -86.31
N VAL A 14 45.12 -83.69 -85.66
CA VAL A 14 44.97 -82.39 -86.35
C VAL A 14 46.24 -82.04 -87.12
N GLU A 15 47.43 -82.36 -86.60
CA GLU A 15 48.69 -82.16 -87.31
C GLU A 15 48.78 -83.03 -88.57
N PHE A 16 48.38 -84.31 -88.49
CA PHE A 16 48.31 -85.18 -89.66
C PHE A 16 47.31 -84.65 -90.70
N GLU A 17 46.10 -84.25 -90.28
CA GLU A 17 45.05 -83.74 -91.18
C GLU A 17 45.48 -82.46 -91.93
N LYS A 18 46.37 -81.65 -91.33
CA LYS A 18 46.89 -80.40 -91.91
C LYS A 18 48.19 -80.56 -92.68
N ALA A 19 48.84 -81.71 -92.62
CA ALA A 19 50.16 -81.90 -93.22
C ALA A 19 50.07 -82.05 -94.74
N ASP A 20 51.00 -81.39 -95.44
CA ASP A 20 51.17 -81.55 -96.89
C ASP A 20 52.04 -82.79 -97.16
N PHE A 21 51.43 -83.82 -97.73
CA PHE A 21 52.07 -85.07 -98.12
C PHE A 21 52.34 -85.17 -99.62
N GLU A 22 51.82 -84.23 -100.42
CA GLU A 22 51.93 -84.25 -101.88
C GLU A 22 53.28 -83.67 -102.33
N THR A 23 53.73 -82.58 -101.71
CA THR A 23 55.03 -81.95 -102.03
C THR A 23 56.23 -82.88 -101.75
N PRO A 24 56.33 -83.56 -100.59
CA PRO A 24 57.41 -84.52 -100.33
C PRO A 24 57.44 -85.70 -101.30
N PHE A 25 56.26 -86.20 -101.71
CA PHE A 25 56.14 -87.28 -102.69
C PHE A 25 56.72 -86.88 -104.06
N LYS A 26 56.27 -85.72 -104.58
CA LYS A 26 56.73 -85.16 -105.85
C LYS A 26 58.25 -84.93 -105.86
N ASN A 27 58.80 -84.42 -104.75
CA ASN A 27 60.23 -84.15 -104.62
C ASN A 27 61.10 -85.43 -104.64
N LYS A 28 60.61 -86.54 -104.07
CA LYS A 28 61.37 -87.80 -104.00
C LYS A 28 61.37 -88.59 -105.31
N TYR A 29 60.25 -88.60 -106.03
CA TYR A 29 60.07 -89.48 -107.21
C TYR A 29 60.08 -88.75 -108.57
N LYS A 30 60.05 -87.41 -108.58
CA LYS A 30 59.98 -86.54 -109.79
C LYS A 30 58.80 -86.91 -110.73
N ASP A 31 58.56 -86.14 -111.79
CA ASP A 31 57.34 -86.18 -112.64
C ASP A 31 57.09 -87.47 -113.44
N THR A 32 57.67 -88.61 -113.06
CA THR A 32 57.59 -89.90 -113.77
C THR A 32 56.82 -91.00 -113.03
N ALA A 33 56.25 -90.77 -111.84
CA ALA A 33 55.48 -91.78 -111.11
C ALA A 33 54.20 -91.24 -110.44
N THR A 34 53.07 -91.91 -110.67
CA THR A 34 51.78 -91.71 -109.97
C THR A 34 51.74 -92.55 -108.68
N PHE A 35 50.97 -92.12 -107.67
CA PHE A 35 50.84 -92.78 -106.35
C PHE A 35 50.53 -94.28 -106.41
N ASP A 36 49.86 -94.75 -107.48
CA ASP A 36 49.52 -96.16 -107.74
C ASP A 36 50.67 -97.02 -108.27
N SER A 37 51.72 -96.41 -108.85
CA SER A 37 52.78 -97.14 -109.57
C SER A 37 53.97 -97.58 -108.71
N ILE A 38 54.03 -97.13 -107.46
CA ILE A 38 55.14 -97.41 -106.52
C ILE A 38 54.63 -98.29 -105.39
N VAL A 39 55.12 -99.54 -105.34
CA VAL A 39 54.82 -100.50 -104.28
C VAL A 39 55.91 -100.46 -103.23
N ILE A 40 55.51 -100.35 -101.96
CA ILE A 40 56.42 -100.32 -100.81
C ILE A 40 55.97 -101.39 -99.82
N ALA A 41 56.87 -102.35 -99.55
CA ALA A 41 56.55 -103.63 -98.92
C ALA A 41 55.44 -104.39 -99.69
N ASP A 42 54.18 -104.24 -99.27
CA ASP A 42 53.02 -105.00 -99.78
C ASP A 42 51.86 -104.12 -100.26
N TYR A 43 52.00 -102.79 -100.19
CA TYR A 43 50.93 -101.82 -100.49
C TYR A 43 51.44 -100.76 -101.46
N SER A 44 50.55 -100.25 -102.31
CA SER A 44 50.79 -98.99 -103.01
C SER A 44 50.83 -97.82 -102.00
N ILE A 45 51.47 -96.72 -102.37
CA ILE A 45 51.52 -95.53 -101.51
C ILE A 45 50.11 -94.95 -101.29
N ASP A 46 49.22 -95.07 -102.29
CA ASP A 46 47.81 -94.65 -102.17
C ASP A 46 47.05 -95.51 -101.15
N GLU A 47 47.16 -96.84 -101.24
CA GLU A 47 46.55 -97.77 -100.27
C GLU A 47 47.07 -97.53 -98.85
N LEU A 48 48.37 -97.26 -98.71
CA LEU A 48 48.96 -96.94 -97.42
C LEU A 48 48.41 -95.62 -96.85
N PHE A 49 48.23 -94.60 -97.70
CA PHE A 49 47.66 -93.32 -97.29
C PHE A 49 46.17 -93.45 -96.94
N ALA A 50 45.41 -94.20 -97.73
CA ALA A 50 44.01 -94.52 -97.46
C ALA A 50 43.86 -95.26 -96.12
N MET A 51 44.75 -96.21 -95.84
CA MET A 51 44.78 -96.94 -94.57
C MET A 51 45.10 -96.02 -93.38
N ALA A 52 46.10 -95.15 -93.50
CA ALA A 52 46.46 -94.17 -92.47
C ALA A 52 45.31 -93.20 -92.18
N LYS A 53 44.65 -92.70 -93.23
CA LYS A 53 43.52 -91.79 -93.12
C LYS A 53 42.32 -92.45 -92.47
N ARG A 54 41.99 -93.69 -92.86
CA ARG A 54 40.91 -94.46 -92.22
C ARG A 54 41.16 -94.65 -90.73
N ALA A 55 42.37 -95.07 -90.36
CA ALA A 55 42.75 -95.28 -88.97
C ALA A 55 42.56 -94.00 -88.14
N ILE A 56 43.11 -92.88 -88.62
CA ILE A 56 42.96 -91.58 -87.93
C ILE A 56 41.50 -91.17 -87.75
N VAL A 57 40.66 -91.33 -88.78
CA VAL A 57 39.25 -90.95 -88.70
C VAL A 57 38.51 -91.80 -87.66
N GLN A 58 38.73 -93.11 -87.65
CA GLN A 58 38.11 -94.01 -86.67
C GLN A 58 38.58 -93.73 -85.25
N LEU A 59 39.89 -93.48 -85.06
CA LEU A 59 40.42 -93.09 -83.76
C LEU A 59 39.81 -91.76 -83.28
N LYS A 60 39.70 -90.75 -84.15
CA LYS A 60 39.09 -89.45 -83.81
C LYS A 60 37.65 -89.60 -83.36
N GLU A 61 36.85 -90.35 -84.10
CA GLU A 61 35.44 -90.63 -83.76
C GLU A 61 35.31 -91.36 -82.42
N PHE A 62 36.18 -92.35 -82.17
CA PHE A 62 36.23 -93.04 -80.88
C PHE A 62 36.65 -92.10 -79.73
N LEU A 63 37.57 -91.17 -79.97
CA LEU A 63 37.98 -90.19 -78.97
C LEU A 63 36.87 -89.19 -78.66
N ASP A 64 36.06 -88.80 -79.65
CA ASP A 64 34.99 -87.81 -79.46
C ASP A 64 33.73 -88.40 -78.85
N ASN A 65 33.32 -89.59 -79.29
CA ASN A 65 32.03 -90.17 -78.95
C ASN A 65 32.13 -91.48 -78.15
N GLY A 66 33.31 -92.12 -78.14
CA GLY A 66 33.54 -93.40 -77.48
C GLY A 66 34.00 -93.28 -76.03
N ASN A 67 34.10 -94.43 -75.35
CA ASN A 67 34.60 -94.53 -73.98
C ASN A 67 36.14 -94.45 -73.93
N TRP A 68 36.72 -93.38 -74.44
CA TRP A 68 38.19 -93.18 -74.52
C TRP A 68 38.93 -93.32 -73.18
N GLN A 69 38.22 -93.13 -72.06
CA GLN A 69 38.78 -93.26 -70.71
C GLN A 69 39.32 -94.67 -70.41
N VAL A 70 38.74 -95.72 -71.01
CA VAL A 70 39.11 -97.12 -70.71
C VAL A 70 40.21 -97.69 -71.61
N VAL A 71 40.55 -97.02 -72.69
CA VAL A 71 41.55 -97.50 -73.66
C VAL A 71 42.96 -97.03 -73.25
N PRO A 72 44.00 -97.90 -73.37
CA PRO A 72 45.37 -97.51 -73.11
C PRO A 72 45.89 -96.59 -74.21
N SER A 73 46.58 -95.53 -73.82
CA SER A 73 47.17 -94.53 -74.73
C SER A 73 48.70 -94.61 -74.82
N ASP A 74 49.33 -95.15 -73.79
CA ASP A 74 50.78 -95.20 -73.59
C ASP A 74 51.25 -96.61 -73.26
N ASN A 75 52.50 -96.93 -73.66
CA ASN A 75 53.17 -98.21 -73.40
C ASN A 75 52.32 -99.44 -73.78
N ILE A 76 51.63 -99.36 -74.92
CA ILE A 76 50.75 -100.40 -75.44
C ILE A 76 51.63 -101.52 -76.01
N SER A 77 51.68 -102.65 -75.31
CA SER A 77 52.45 -103.80 -75.76
C SER A 77 51.76 -104.52 -76.93
N MET A 78 52.46 -104.58 -78.07
CA MET A 78 52.04 -105.27 -79.28
C MET A 78 53.01 -106.41 -79.63
N PRO A 79 52.50 -107.63 -79.93
CA PRO A 79 53.35 -108.78 -80.22
C PRO A 79 54.34 -108.59 -81.39
N ILE A 80 53.97 -107.79 -82.40
CA ILE A 80 54.75 -107.63 -83.65
C ILE A 80 55.42 -106.24 -83.73
N TYR A 81 54.88 -105.23 -83.04
CA TYR A 81 55.30 -103.83 -83.17
C TYR A 81 55.98 -103.26 -81.92
N GLY A 82 56.19 -104.10 -80.89
CA GLY A 82 56.77 -103.67 -79.63
C GLY A 82 55.82 -102.80 -78.80
N ASN A 83 56.38 -101.98 -77.90
CA ASN A 83 55.58 -101.06 -77.10
C ASN A 83 55.37 -99.76 -77.88
N ILE A 84 54.11 -99.40 -78.11
CA ILE A 84 53.74 -98.17 -78.81
C ILE A 84 53.05 -97.17 -77.88
N THR A 85 53.10 -95.90 -78.26
CA THR A 85 52.25 -94.83 -77.70
C THR A 85 51.46 -94.24 -78.86
N LEU A 86 50.14 -94.11 -78.73
CA LEU A 86 49.26 -93.70 -79.85
C LEU A 86 49.69 -92.36 -80.47
N ARG A 87 49.96 -91.37 -79.61
CA ARG A 87 50.46 -90.07 -80.06
C ARG A 87 51.75 -90.21 -80.87
N ASN A 88 52.70 -90.99 -80.35
CA ASN A 88 54.00 -91.14 -80.98
C ASN A 88 53.90 -91.88 -82.31
N VAL A 89 53.01 -92.87 -82.42
CA VAL A 89 52.77 -93.56 -83.69
C VAL A 89 52.22 -92.59 -84.74
N ILE A 90 51.22 -91.77 -84.38
CA ILE A 90 50.63 -90.76 -85.27
C ILE A 90 51.68 -89.75 -85.72
N VAL A 91 52.42 -89.17 -84.77
CA VAL A 91 53.50 -88.22 -85.08
C VAL A 91 54.59 -88.87 -85.94
N SER A 92 54.94 -90.13 -85.64
CA SER A 92 56.00 -90.84 -86.37
C SER A 92 55.61 -91.10 -87.82
N PHE A 93 54.44 -91.68 -88.10
CA PHE A 93 54.06 -91.88 -89.50
C PHE A 93 53.78 -90.56 -90.22
N THR A 94 53.25 -89.54 -89.53
CA THR A 94 53.09 -88.19 -90.11
C THR A 94 54.44 -87.65 -90.60
N ASN A 95 55.49 -87.76 -89.76
CA ASN A 95 56.84 -87.32 -90.12
C ASN A 95 57.49 -88.21 -91.18
N SER A 96 57.23 -89.52 -91.16
CA SER A 96 57.67 -90.43 -92.21
C SER A 96 57.03 -90.10 -93.57
N PHE A 97 55.76 -89.71 -93.61
CA PHE A 97 55.12 -89.21 -94.83
C PHE A 97 55.71 -87.86 -95.28
N LYS A 98 55.92 -86.91 -94.34
CA LYS A 98 56.54 -85.59 -94.64
C LYS A 98 57.98 -85.70 -95.17
N SER A 99 58.72 -86.73 -94.77
CA SER A 99 60.10 -86.99 -95.23
C SER A 99 60.17 -88.01 -96.37
N ALA A 100 59.02 -88.44 -96.90
CA ALA A 100 58.89 -89.46 -97.94
C ALA A 100 59.58 -90.81 -97.60
N ALA A 101 59.68 -91.14 -96.31
CA ALA A 101 60.19 -92.41 -95.77
C ALA A 101 59.07 -93.45 -95.61
N TYR A 102 58.48 -93.87 -96.73
CA TYR A 102 57.24 -94.67 -96.74
C TYR A 102 57.34 -96.08 -96.15
N GLU A 103 58.51 -96.73 -96.15
CA GLU A 103 58.67 -98.04 -95.47
C GLU A 103 58.48 -97.92 -93.94
N GLN A 104 58.99 -96.82 -93.37
CA GLN A 104 58.80 -96.52 -91.95
C GLN A 104 57.34 -96.12 -91.69
N ALA A 105 56.73 -95.34 -92.59
CA ALA A 105 55.32 -95.00 -92.52
C ALA A 105 54.43 -96.27 -92.53
N ALA A 106 54.72 -97.24 -93.41
CA ALA A 106 53.98 -98.50 -93.49
C ALA A 106 54.00 -99.28 -92.17
N THR A 107 55.16 -99.36 -91.51
CA THR A 107 55.28 -100.06 -90.22
C THR A 107 54.43 -99.39 -89.13
N GLN A 108 54.45 -98.07 -89.08
CA GLN A 108 53.72 -97.28 -88.07
C GLN A 108 52.21 -97.22 -88.34
N VAL A 109 51.79 -97.17 -89.60
CA VAL A 109 50.37 -97.26 -89.97
C VAL A 109 49.81 -98.63 -89.62
N LYS A 110 50.54 -99.71 -89.93
CA LYS A 110 50.15 -101.08 -89.55
C LYS A 110 50.02 -101.26 -88.04
N SER A 111 50.90 -100.63 -87.24
CA SER A 111 50.82 -100.70 -85.77
C SER A 111 49.56 -100.00 -85.24
N LEU A 112 49.18 -98.85 -85.81
CA LEU A 112 47.93 -98.18 -85.46
C LEU A 112 46.70 -99.01 -85.87
N VAL A 113 46.65 -99.54 -87.09
CA VAL A 113 45.53 -100.39 -87.52
C VAL A 113 45.38 -101.63 -86.63
N TYR A 114 46.50 -102.26 -86.26
CA TYR A 114 46.50 -103.40 -85.35
C TYR A 114 45.97 -103.03 -83.95
N PHE A 115 46.25 -101.82 -83.47
CA PHE A 115 45.67 -101.30 -82.23
C PHE A 115 44.14 -101.20 -82.32
N GLU A 116 43.62 -100.63 -83.40
CA GLU A 116 42.19 -100.39 -83.60
C GLU A 116 41.42 -101.71 -83.77
N MET A 117 42.04 -102.69 -84.42
CA MET A 117 41.54 -104.07 -84.49
C MET A 117 41.47 -104.70 -83.10
N ARG A 118 42.52 -104.57 -82.27
CA ARG A 118 42.55 -105.11 -80.90
C ARG A 118 41.50 -104.46 -79.99
N CYS A 119 41.25 -103.17 -80.17
CA CYS A 119 40.23 -102.44 -79.44
C CYS A 119 38.81 -102.67 -80.01
N GLY A 120 38.70 -103.43 -81.10
CA GLY A 120 37.43 -103.88 -81.66
C GLY A 120 36.63 -102.76 -82.34
N PHE A 121 37.27 -101.69 -82.80
CA PHE A 121 36.60 -100.59 -83.51
C PHE A 121 37.03 -100.40 -84.97
N TRP A 122 37.95 -101.23 -85.49
CA TRP A 122 38.31 -101.21 -86.92
C TRP A 122 37.16 -101.61 -87.86
N ASP A 123 36.35 -102.62 -87.48
CA ASP A 123 35.26 -103.21 -88.30
C ASP A 123 33.93 -103.38 -87.52
N GLN A 124 33.49 -102.39 -86.74
CA GLN A 124 32.22 -102.52 -85.99
C GLN A 124 30.97 -102.59 -86.91
N PRO A 125 30.10 -103.61 -86.77
CA PRO A 125 28.84 -103.69 -87.51
C PRO A 125 27.78 -102.76 -86.89
N LYS A 126 27.02 -102.06 -87.73
CA LYS A 126 25.95 -101.05 -87.45
C LYS A 126 24.86 -101.39 -86.39
N ARG A 127 24.86 -102.56 -85.73
CA ARG A 127 23.81 -102.95 -84.75
C ARG A 127 24.00 -102.40 -83.33
N VAL A 128 25.22 -102.00 -82.95
CA VAL A 128 25.51 -101.51 -81.58
C VAL A 128 25.00 -100.07 -81.35
N GLU A 129 24.91 -99.26 -82.40
CA GLU A 129 24.41 -97.86 -82.33
C GLU A 129 22.95 -97.76 -81.83
N LEU A 130 22.10 -98.75 -82.09
CA LEU A 130 20.69 -98.73 -81.70
C LEU A 130 20.48 -98.88 -80.18
N GLY A 131 21.25 -99.75 -79.51
CA GLY A 131 21.15 -99.96 -78.05
C GLY A 131 21.71 -98.78 -77.22
N ILE A 132 22.73 -98.08 -77.74
CA ILE A 132 23.27 -96.86 -77.11
C ILE A 132 22.27 -95.71 -77.24
N ARG A 133 21.53 -95.62 -78.36
CA ARG A 133 20.46 -94.63 -78.56
C ARG A 133 19.27 -94.86 -77.63
N GLU A 134 18.87 -96.11 -77.39
CA GLU A 134 17.74 -96.42 -76.50
C GLU A 134 18.06 -96.12 -75.02
N SER A 135 19.27 -96.47 -74.56
CA SER A 135 19.72 -96.17 -73.19
C SER A 135 19.90 -94.67 -72.93
N SER A 136 20.40 -93.91 -73.92
CA SER A 136 20.50 -92.45 -73.84
C SER A 136 19.11 -91.77 -73.86
N LEU A 137 18.16 -92.30 -74.65
CA LEU A 137 16.77 -91.81 -74.65
C LEU A 137 16.11 -91.99 -73.28
N LYS A 138 16.24 -93.17 -72.66
CA LYS A 138 15.70 -93.45 -71.33
C LYS A 138 16.32 -92.57 -70.24
N THR A 139 17.62 -92.28 -70.35
CA THR A 139 18.31 -91.35 -69.45
C THR A 139 17.79 -89.92 -69.61
N LEU A 140 17.49 -89.51 -70.84
CA LEU A 140 16.92 -88.20 -71.13
C LEU A 140 15.49 -88.08 -70.59
N GLU A 141 14.67 -89.12 -70.73
CA GLU A 141 13.30 -89.19 -70.20
C GLU A 141 13.29 -89.05 -68.67
N GLN A 142 14.16 -89.79 -67.96
CA GLN A 142 14.31 -89.67 -66.51
C GLN A 142 14.75 -88.26 -66.08
N ARG A 143 15.66 -87.62 -66.84
CA ARG A 143 16.07 -86.24 -66.57
C ARG A 143 14.93 -85.26 -66.81
N ALA A 144 14.13 -85.46 -67.86
CA ALA A 144 12.98 -84.62 -68.16
C ALA A 144 11.92 -84.73 -67.06
N GLU A 145 11.60 -85.95 -66.61
CA GLU A 145 10.64 -86.19 -65.52
C GLU A 145 11.09 -85.55 -64.20
N LEU A 146 12.37 -85.72 -63.85
CA LEU A 146 12.95 -85.12 -62.65
C LEU A 146 12.97 -83.58 -62.73
N THR A 147 13.24 -83.03 -63.92
CA THR A 147 13.17 -81.58 -64.16
C THR A 147 11.74 -81.06 -64.04
N MET A 148 10.75 -81.78 -64.58
CA MET A 148 9.34 -81.42 -64.49
C MET A 148 8.87 -81.40 -63.03
N SER A 149 9.24 -82.43 -62.25
CA SER A 149 8.95 -82.49 -60.81
C SER A 149 9.55 -81.30 -60.04
N HIS A 150 10.78 -80.90 -60.37
CA HIS A 150 11.38 -79.70 -59.78
C HIS A 150 10.68 -78.40 -60.20
N ILE A 151 10.19 -78.31 -61.44
CA ILE A 151 9.42 -77.17 -61.92
C ILE A 151 8.09 -77.08 -61.16
N ASP A 152 7.35 -78.18 -61.02
CA ASP A 152 6.08 -78.21 -60.29
C ASP A 152 6.26 -77.81 -58.81
N ALA A 153 7.30 -78.33 -58.15
CA ALA A 153 7.62 -77.97 -56.77
C ALA A 153 7.95 -76.48 -56.62
N ARG A 154 8.68 -75.89 -57.59
CA ARG A 154 8.99 -74.46 -57.61
C ARG A 154 7.76 -73.62 -57.90
N GLU A 155 6.92 -74.02 -58.85
CA GLU A 155 5.67 -73.33 -59.18
C GLU A 155 4.75 -73.24 -57.95
N ASN A 156 4.59 -74.34 -57.22
CA ASN A 156 3.82 -74.36 -55.98
C ASN A 156 4.42 -73.44 -54.91
N LYS A 157 5.75 -73.43 -54.76
CA LYS A 157 6.42 -72.52 -53.82
C LYS A 157 6.20 -71.06 -54.21
N VAL A 158 6.25 -70.73 -55.50
CA VAL A 158 5.99 -69.37 -55.99
C VAL A 158 4.55 -68.95 -55.73
N LYS A 159 3.57 -69.83 -55.98
CA LYS A 159 2.15 -69.56 -55.66
C LYS A 159 1.95 -69.24 -54.18
N LEU A 160 2.51 -70.06 -53.28
CA LEU A 160 2.42 -69.82 -51.83
C LEU A 160 3.04 -68.47 -51.41
N LEU A 161 4.18 -68.10 -52.00
CA LEU A 161 4.83 -66.81 -51.73
C LEU A 161 4.01 -65.63 -52.26
N ILE A 162 3.32 -65.79 -53.39
CA ILE A 162 2.42 -64.77 -53.93
C ILE A 162 1.24 -64.57 -52.97
N ASP A 163 0.61 -65.64 -52.51
CA ASP A 163 -0.52 -65.57 -51.56
C ASP A 163 -0.10 -64.90 -50.23
N GLU A 164 1.09 -65.25 -49.71
CA GLU A 164 1.63 -64.62 -48.50
C GLU A 164 1.89 -63.12 -48.72
N LEU A 165 2.41 -62.74 -49.89
CA LEU A 165 2.69 -61.35 -50.24
C LEU A 165 1.39 -60.53 -50.39
N GLU A 166 0.34 -61.11 -50.96
CA GLU A 166 -0.99 -60.49 -51.03
C GLU A 166 -1.59 -60.27 -49.64
N LEU A 167 -1.51 -61.27 -48.75
CA LEU A 167 -1.95 -61.13 -47.37
C LEU A 167 -1.19 -60.02 -46.63
N LYS A 168 0.14 -59.98 -46.78
CA LYS A 168 0.97 -58.93 -46.18
C LYS A 168 0.65 -57.54 -46.72
N LYS A 169 0.35 -57.43 -48.01
CA LYS A 169 -0.10 -56.18 -48.62
C LYS A 169 -1.40 -55.68 -47.99
N LEU A 170 -2.39 -56.56 -47.82
CA LEU A 170 -3.66 -56.23 -47.17
C LEU A 170 -3.48 -55.79 -45.72
N GLU A 171 -2.62 -56.47 -44.95
CA GLU A 171 -2.26 -56.08 -43.59
C GLU A 171 -1.66 -54.67 -43.53
N ILE A 172 -0.73 -54.36 -44.44
CA ILE A 172 -0.08 -53.04 -44.54
C ILE A 172 -1.10 -51.96 -44.91
N GLU A 173 -1.99 -52.21 -45.88
CA GLU A 173 -3.03 -51.27 -46.27
C GLU A 173 -3.99 -50.97 -45.10
N LYS A 174 -4.37 -52.01 -44.34
CA LYS A 174 -5.17 -51.85 -43.12
C LYS A 174 -4.44 -50.99 -42.09
N LEU A 175 -3.16 -51.27 -41.85
CA LEU A 175 -2.35 -50.49 -40.90
C LEU A 175 -2.24 -49.02 -41.32
N ILE A 176 -1.99 -48.75 -42.60
CA ILE A 176 -1.90 -47.39 -43.14
C ILE A 176 -3.22 -46.64 -42.93
N ASN A 177 -4.36 -47.27 -43.21
CA ASN A 177 -5.67 -46.66 -43.02
C ASN A 177 -5.95 -46.35 -41.54
N THR A 178 -5.67 -47.29 -40.64
CA THR A 178 -5.79 -47.05 -39.19
C THR A 178 -4.90 -45.90 -38.72
N LYS A 179 -3.64 -45.88 -39.14
CA LYS A 179 -2.68 -44.82 -38.74
C LYS A 179 -3.07 -43.45 -39.29
N ARG A 180 -3.67 -43.37 -40.48
CA ARG A 180 -4.23 -42.13 -41.02
C ARG A 180 -5.40 -41.61 -40.18
N GLN A 181 -6.31 -42.48 -39.76
CA GLN A 181 -7.44 -42.10 -38.89
C GLN A 181 -6.96 -41.63 -37.51
N GLU A 182 -5.98 -42.32 -36.92
CA GLU A 182 -5.35 -41.89 -35.67
C GLU A 182 -4.69 -40.50 -35.80
N LEU A 183 -3.99 -40.25 -36.91
CA LEU A 183 -3.35 -38.95 -37.17
C LEU A 183 -4.35 -37.81 -37.35
N GLU A 184 -5.45 -38.03 -38.08
CA GLU A 184 -6.51 -37.01 -38.21
C GLU A 184 -7.18 -36.73 -36.86
N THR A 185 -7.41 -37.77 -36.05
CA THR A 185 -7.93 -37.59 -34.68
C THR A 185 -6.97 -36.77 -33.83
N LEU A 186 -5.67 -37.06 -33.89
CA LEU A 186 -4.65 -36.32 -33.15
C LEU A 186 -4.58 -34.85 -33.58
N LYS A 187 -4.67 -34.59 -34.89
CA LYS A 187 -4.69 -33.25 -35.47
C LYS A 187 -5.92 -32.46 -35.02
N ASN A 188 -7.10 -33.08 -35.01
CA ASN A 188 -8.33 -32.47 -34.50
C ASN A 188 -8.20 -32.14 -33.00
N ASN A 189 -7.73 -33.11 -32.19
CA ASN A 189 -7.49 -32.92 -30.76
C ASN A 189 -6.48 -31.79 -30.49
N GLN A 190 -5.43 -31.67 -31.30
CA GLN A 190 -4.46 -30.58 -31.19
C GLN A 190 -5.10 -29.22 -31.49
N SER A 191 -5.92 -29.14 -32.54
CA SER A 191 -6.66 -27.92 -32.89
C SER A 191 -7.61 -27.51 -31.76
N GLU A 192 -8.38 -28.45 -31.21
CA GLU A 192 -9.27 -28.21 -30.08
C GLU A 192 -8.50 -27.77 -28.83
N SER A 193 -7.36 -28.43 -28.54
CA SER A 193 -6.49 -28.07 -27.41
C SER A 193 -5.98 -26.63 -27.53
N ASN A 194 -5.62 -26.18 -28.73
CA ASN A 194 -5.20 -24.80 -28.97
C ASN A 194 -6.34 -23.80 -28.71
N VAL A 195 -7.57 -24.12 -29.13
CA VAL A 195 -8.76 -23.28 -28.85
C VAL A 195 -9.03 -23.20 -27.36
N ILE A 196 -8.92 -24.32 -26.63
CA ILE A 196 -9.08 -24.36 -25.18
C ILE A 196 -7.99 -23.54 -24.49
N LEU A 197 -6.73 -23.65 -24.94
CA LEU A 197 -5.62 -22.89 -24.38
C LEU A 197 -5.84 -21.38 -24.52
N GLU A 198 -6.32 -20.90 -25.67
CA GLU A 198 -6.64 -19.48 -25.86
C GLU A 198 -7.80 -19.03 -24.96
N LYS A 199 -8.84 -19.86 -24.78
CA LYS A 199 -9.91 -19.57 -23.80
C LYS A 199 -9.38 -19.48 -22.37
N ILE A 200 -8.47 -20.38 -21.98
CA ILE A 200 -7.84 -20.35 -20.65
C ILE A 200 -7.02 -19.08 -20.45
N LYS A 201 -6.21 -18.68 -21.44
CA LYS A 201 -5.45 -17.42 -21.37
C LYS A 201 -6.37 -16.21 -21.23
N GLY A 202 -7.46 -16.16 -22.00
CA GLY A 202 -8.46 -15.09 -21.88
C GLY A 202 -9.12 -15.06 -20.49
N ALA A 203 -9.51 -16.21 -19.96
CA ALA A 203 -10.07 -16.31 -18.62
C ALA A 203 -9.07 -15.87 -17.54
N GLN A 204 -7.80 -16.25 -17.68
CA GLN A 204 -6.72 -15.83 -16.77
C GLN A 204 -6.54 -14.30 -16.81
N GLN A 205 -6.51 -13.69 -17.98
CA GLN A 205 -6.38 -12.23 -18.11
C GLN A 205 -7.56 -11.49 -17.47
N ASN A 206 -8.77 -12.00 -17.64
CA ASN A 206 -9.96 -11.46 -16.99
C ASN A 206 -9.89 -11.60 -15.46
N ALA A 207 -9.44 -12.75 -14.96
CA ALA A 207 -9.26 -12.98 -13.53
C ALA A 207 -8.21 -12.03 -12.93
N THR A 208 -7.07 -11.84 -13.59
CA THR A 208 -6.04 -10.88 -13.17
C THR A 208 -6.59 -9.45 -13.14
N SER A 209 -7.35 -9.05 -14.17
CA SER A 209 -7.96 -7.72 -14.23
C SER A 209 -8.97 -7.51 -13.10
N ALA A 210 -9.80 -8.52 -12.81
CA ALA A 210 -10.74 -8.51 -11.70
C ALA A 210 -10.02 -8.44 -10.34
N GLN A 211 -8.92 -9.17 -10.16
CA GLN A 211 -8.10 -9.10 -8.96
C GLN A 211 -7.57 -7.68 -8.72
N THR A 212 -6.98 -7.04 -9.73
CA THR A 212 -6.49 -5.66 -9.60
C THR A 212 -7.61 -4.67 -9.27
N ALA A 213 -8.80 -4.86 -9.84
CA ALA A 213 -9.97 -4.05 -9.50
C ALA A 213 -10.42 -4.25 -8.04
N ILE A 214 -10.41 -5.49 -7.54
CA ILE A 214 -10.72 -5.81 -6.14
C ILE A 214 -9.69 -5.18 -5.20
N GLU A 215 -8.39 -5.30 -5.48
CA GLU A 215 -7.33 -4.70 -4.69
C GLU A 215 -7.48 -3.17 -4.61
N THR A 216 -7.82 -2.53 -5.73
CA THR A 216 -8.10 -1.09 -5.79
C THR A 216 -9.32 -0.71 -4.95
N LEU A 217 -10.42 -1.46 -5.06
CA LEU A 217 -11.63 -1.23 -4.28
C LEU A 217 -11.37 -1.42 -2.78
N ASN A 218 -10.58 -2.42 -2.41
CA ASN A 218 -10.23 -2.69 -1.02
C ASN A 218 -9.38 -1.56 -0.44
N GLY A 219 -8.44 -1.01 -1.23
CA GLY A 219 -7.68 0.19 -0.87
C GLY A 219 -8.58 1.41 -0.65
N LYS A 220 -9.56 1.65 -1.54
CA LYS A 220 -10.56 2.72 -1.37
C LYS A 220 -11.42 2.51 -0.12
N ALA A 221 -11.88 1.28 0.13
CA ALA A 221 -12.68 0.94 1.30
C ALA A 221 -11.91 1.20 2.60
N ASN A 222 -10.64 0.78 2.68
CA ASN A 222 -9.80 1.05 3.85
C ASN A 222 -9.57 2.55 4.10
N ASN A 223 -9.39 3.34 3.05
CA ASN A 223 -9.29 4.80 3.18
C ASN A 223 -10.58 5.41 3.73
N ILE A 224 -11.74 4.97 3.24
CA ILE A 224 -13.05 5.41 3.74
C ILE A 224 -13.22 5.03 5.21
N VAL A 225 -12.93 3.77 5.59
CA VAL A 225 -13.01 3.30 6.97
C VAL A 225 -12.12 4.15 7.87
N THR A 226 -10.88 4.41 7.47
CA THR A 226 -9.94 5.23 8.25
C THR A 226 -10.44 6.66 8.43
N ALA A 227 -10.96 7.28 7.36
CA ALA A 227 -11.54 8.62 7.43
C ALA A 227 -12.78 8.66 8.34
N LEU A 228 -13.63 7.63 8.28
CA LEU A 228 -14.83 7.52 9.10
C LEU A 228 -14.49 7.34 10.57
N THR A 229 -13.50 6.50 10.90
CA THR A 229 -13.00 6.34 12.27
C THR A 229 -12.45 7.65 12.82
N SER A 230 -11.64 8.39 12.05
CA SER A 230 -11.14 9.69 12.49
C SER A 230 -12.25 10.73 12.70
N ALA A 231 -13.27 10.75 11.83
CA ALA A 231 -14.43 11.62 11.99
C ALA A 231 -15.25 11.25 13.23
N PHE A 232 -15.42 9.95 13.49
CA PHE A 232 -16.10 9.44 14.67
C PHE A 232 -15.38 9.83 15.97
N ASP A 233 -14.05 9.69 16.01
CA ASP A 233 -13.24 10.08 17.18
C ASP A 233 -13.36 11.58 17.47
N LYS A 234 -13.30 12.43 16.42
CA LYS A 234 -13.51 13.88 16.56
C LYS A 234 -14.92 14.22 17.04
N ALA A 235 -15.95 13.55 16.53
CA ALA A 235 -17.32 13.76 16.96
C ALA A 235 -17.50 13.36 18.44
N LYS A 236 -16.87 12.26 18.86
CA LYS A 236 -16.87 11.81 20.27
C LYS A 236 -16.16 12.81 21.19
N GLU A 237 -15.03 13.36 20.76
CA GLU A 237 -14.32 14.40 21.52
C GLU A 237 -15.17 15.67 21.64
N GLN A 238 -15.83 16.10 20.57
CA GLN A 238 -16.73 17.26 20.60
C GLN A 238 -17.94 17.03 21.51
N LEU A 239 -18.49 15.81 21.54
CA LEU A 239 -19.57 15.46 22.47
C LEU A 239 -19.12 15.58 23.93
N ASN A 240 -17.93 15.09 24.27
CA ASN A 240 -17.39 15.23 25.62
C ASN A 240 -17.20 16.70 26.02
N ILE A 241 -16.66 17.54 25.11
CA ILE A 241 -16.51 18.98 25.35
C ILE A 241 -17.88 19.63 25.55
N ASN A 242 -18.86 19.29 24.73
CA ASN A 242 -20.21 19.84 24.85
C ASN A 242 -20.86 19.42 26.18
N ASP A 243 -20.69 18.16 26.62
CA ASP A 243 -21.18 17.69 27.92
C ASP A 243 -20.54 18.47 29.08
N GLU A 244 -19.23 18.75 29.02
CA GLU A 244 -18.56 19.60 30.01
C GLU A 244 -19.11 21.04 30.00
N VAL A 245 -19.30 21.64 28.83
CA VAL A 245 -19.87 22.99 28.68
C VAL A 245 -21.30 23.05 29.21
N ILE A 246 -22.13 22.04 28.92
CA ILE A 246 -23.49 21.94 29.43
C ILE A 246 -23.49 21.84 30.95
N SER A 247 -22.60 21.02 31.52
CA SER A 247 -22.44 20.88 32.98
C SER A 247 -22.02 22.19 33.64
N GLN A 248 -21.05 22.89 33.07
CA GLN A 248 -20.61 24.21 33.54
C GLN A 248 -21.73 25.25 33.43
N SER A 249 -22.45 25.28 32.31
CA SER A 249 -23.56 26.21 32.10
C SER A 249 -24.69 25.96 33.08
N LYS A 250 -24.99 24.69 33.37
CA LYS A 250 -25.99 24.31 34.38
C LYS A 250 -25.59 24.80 35.77
N LYS A 251 -24.32 24.64 36.14
CA LYS A 251 -23.79 25.15 37.42
C LYS A 251 -23.86 26.68 37.48
N ALA A 252 -23.44 27.38 36.43
CA ALA A 252 -23.50 28.83 36.37
C ALA A 252 -24.94 29.36 36.48
N LEU A 253 -25.91 28.66 35.89
CA LEU A 253 -27.33 29.00 36.01
C LEU A 253 -27.84 28.80 37.45
N ASP A 254 -27.41 27.73 38.12
CA ASP A 254 -27.75 27.46 39.53
C ASP A 254 -27.15 28.51 40.47
N ASP A 255 -25.89 28.88 40.25
CA ASP A 255 -25.20 29.95 40.97
C ASP A 255 -25.91 31.31 40.75
N PHE A 256 -26.32 31.60 39.50
CA PHE A 256 -27.07 32.82 39.17
C PHE A 256 -28.45 32.83 39.83
N ASN A 257 -29.18 31.72 39.80
CA ASN A 257 -30.48 31.64 40.48
C ASN A 257 -30.35 31.86 41.98
N THR A 258 -29.33 31.26 42.61
CA THR A 258 -29.05 31.46 44.04
C THR A 258 -28.69 32.92 44.36
N ASP A 259 -27.85 33.57 43.53
CA ASP A 259 -27.54 35.00 43.68
C ASP A 259 -28.79 35.87 43.49
N ALA A 260 -29.61 35.57 42.48
CA ALA A 260 -30.86 36.28 42.21
C ALA A 260 -31.85 36.14 43.37
N GLU A 261 -32.06 34.94 43.91
CA GLU A 261 -32.89 34.71 45.10
C GLU A 261 -32.37 35.52 46.31
N SER A 262 -31.05 35.52 46.54
CA SER A 262 -30.45 36.30 47.63
C SER A 262 -30.67 37.80 47.45
N LYS A 263 -30.53 38.33 46.23
CA LYS A 263 -30.77 39.75 45.92
C LYS A 263 -32.24 40.12 46.03
N ILE A 264 -33.15 39.26 45.56
CA ILE A 264 -34.59 39.48 45.70
C ILE A 264 -34.98 39.51 47.18
N SER A 265 -34.46 38.58 47.99
CA SER A 265 -34.72 38.59 49.44
C SER A 265 -34.21 39.87 50.11
N ARG A 266 -33.03 40.35 49.72
CA ARG A 266 -32.45 41.61 50.22
C ARG A 266 -33.28 42.82 49.80
N ILE A 267 -33.67 42.91 48.52
CA ILE A 267 -34.54 43.99 48.02
C ILE A 267 -35.87 43.98 48.75
N THR A 268 -36.44 42.81 49.03
CA THR A 268 -37.70 42.69 49.78
C THR A 268 -37.54 43.20 51.21
N SER A 269 -36.47 42.78 51.90
CA SER A 269 -36.15 43.27 53.25
C SER A 269 -35.86 44.77 53.31
N ASP A 270 -35.14 45.30 52.32
CA ASP A 270 -34.84 46.72 52.20
C ASP A 270 -36.12 47.51 51.91
N TYR A 271 -37.02 46.98 51.06
CA TYR A 271 -38.32 47.57 50.77
C TYR A 271 -39.23 47.62 52.00
N GLU A 272 -39.32 46.53 52.78
CA GLU A 272 -40.07 46.50 54.04
C GLU A 272 -39.51 47.53 55.04
N SER A 273 -38.19 47.64 55.14
CA SER A 273 -37.52 48.62 56.01
C SER A 273 -37.79 50.07 55.57
N VAL A 274 -37.74 50.35 54.27
CA VAL A 274 -38.04 51.67 53.70
C VAL A 274 -39.52 52.00 53.84
N SER A 275 -40.44 51.04 53.65
CA SER A 275 -41.87 51.24 53.83
C SER A 275 -42.21 51.58 55.28
N ASN A 276 -41.64 50.86 56.26
CA ASN A 276 -41.81 51.15 57.68
C ASN A 276 -41.28 52.56 58.04
N ASN A 277 -40.12 52.94 57.52
CA ASN A 277 -39.56 54.27 57.71
C ASN A 277 -40.39 55.37 57.00
N ALA A 278 -40.97 55.08 55.84
CA ALA A 278 -41.83 56.02 55.12
C ALA A 278 -43.12 56.34 55.89
N GLU A 279 -43.67 55.37 56.62
CA GLU A 279 -44.82 55.58 57.50
C GLU A 279 -44.44 56.43 58.73
N GLU A 280 -43.25 56.24 59.29
CA GLU A 280 -42.72 57.05 60.39
C GLU A 280 -42.42 58.50 59.96
N VAL A 281 -41.82 58.68 58.78
CA VAL A 281 -41.60 60.00 58.15
C VAL A 281 -42.94 60.66 57.80
N ARG A 282 -43.96 59.92 57.38
CA ARG A 282 -45.30 60.45 57.11
C ARG A 282 -46.01 60.88 58.40
N LYS A 283 -45.82 60.16 59.51
CA LYS A 283 -46.27 60.59 60.85
C LYS A 283 -45.56 61.86 61.31
N MET A 284 -44.24 61.95 61.14
CA MET A 284 -43.47 63.16 61.47
C MET A 284 -43.81 64.35 60.58
N MET A 285 -44.04 64.16 59.27
CA MET A 285 -44.55 65.21 58.39
C MET A 285 -45.97 65.64 58.76
N GLY A 286 -46.83 64.73 59.20
CA GLY A 286 -48.14 65.07 59.77
C GLY A 286 -48.03 65.99 61.00
N TYR A 287 -47.08 65.71 61.90
CA TYR A 287 -46.79 66.59 63.04
C TYR A 287 -46.24 67.98 62.64
N ILE A 288 -45.53 68.09 61.50
CA ILE A 288 -45.02 69.36 60.95
C ILE A 288 -46.13 70.14 60.21
N ALA A 289 -47.00 69.44 59.51
CA ALA A 289 -48.16 70.01 58.82
C ALA A 289 -49.19 70.58 59.82
N ASP A 290 -49.38 69.94 60.98
CA ASP A 290 -50.29 70.41 62.06
C ASP A 290 -49.78 71.65 62.83
N GLY A 291 -48.71 72.31 62.38
CA GLY A 291 -48.23 73.59 62.95
C GLY A 291 -47.65 73.51 64.38
N THR A 292 -47.54 72.31 64.95
CA THR A 292 -47.12 72.09 66.35
C THR A 292 -45.67 72.52 66.60
N LEU A 293 -44.78 72.34 65.60
CA LEU A 293 -43.38 72.73 65.70
C LEU A 293 -43.21 74.26 65.76
N SER A 294 -43.92 74.99 64.90
CA SER A 294 -43.97 76.46 64.94
C SER A 294 -44.49 76.96 66.28
N HIS A 295 -45.58 76.36 66.80
CA HIS A 295 -46.11 76.73 68.11
C HIS A 295 -45.09 76.50 69.24
N SER A 296 -44.29 75.43 69.19
CA SER A 296 -43.25 75.16 70.20
C SER A 296 -42.11 76.19 70.16
N PHE A 297 -41.69 76.62 68.96
CA PHE A 297 -40.67 77.67 68.79
C PHE A 297 -41.20 79.05 69.14
N ASN A 298 -42.44 79.38 68.75
CA ASN A 298 -43.09 80.62 69.14
C ASN A 298 -43.23 80.72 70.67
N LYS A 299 -43.67 79.65 71.33
CA LYS A 299 -43.77 79.60 72.80
C LYS A 299 -42.41 79.86 73.46
N ARG A 300 -41.32 79.27 72.93
CA ARG A 300 -39.98 79.53 73.47
C ARG A 300 -39.43 80.91 73.15
N LYS A 301 -39.69 81.44 71.96
CA LYS A 301 -39.40 82.84 71.63
C LYS A 301 -40.14 83.79 72.56
N GLU A 302 -41.41 83.51 72.89
CA GLU A 302 -42.21 84.35 73.77
C GLU A 302 -41.72 84.28 75.22
N ASP A 303 -41.35 83.10 75.72
CA ASP A 303 -40.71 82.94 77.03
C ASP A 303 -39.38 83.71 77.10
N LEU A 304 -38.55 83.61 76.06
CA LEU A 304 -37.29 84.35 75.95
C LEU A 304 -37.53 85.85 75.81
N LYS A 305 -38.57 86.29 75.08
CA LYS A 305 -38.95 87.70 74.98
C LYS A 305 -39.28 88.29 76.35
N LYS A 306 -40.05 87.57 77.18
CA LYS A 306 -40.34 87.96 78.57
C LYS A 306 -39.05 88.06 79.40
N SER A 307 -38.12 87.12 79.21
CA SER A 307 -36.80 87.16 79.84
C SER A 307 -35.99 88.40 79.40
N VAL A 308 -35.92 88.68 78.10
CA VAL A 308 -35.22 89.84 77.51
C VAL A 308 -35.82 91.16 78.00
N GLU A 309 -37.15 91.29 78.02
CA GLU A 309 -37.83 92.49 78.54
C GLU A 309 -37.55 92.69 80.04
N ASN A 310 -37.56 91.60 80.82
CA ASN A 310 -37.19 91.65 82.24
C ASN A 310 -35.72 92.08 82.44
N TRP A 311 -34.79 91.57 81.63
CA TRP A 311 -33.38 91.98 81.69
C TRP A 311 -33.16 93.42 81.20
N SER A 312 -33.92 93.89 80.21
CA SER A 312 -33.91 95.30 79.77
C SER A 312 -34.35 96.24 80.89
N ASN A 313 -35.44 95.90 81.57
CA ASN A 313 -35.95 96.67 82.69
C ASN A 313 -34.97 96.62 83.88
N THR A 314 -34.42 95.44 84.18
CA THR A 314 -33.41 95.26 85.22
C THR A 314 -32.17 96.11 84.95
N CYS A 315 -31.67 96.11 83.71
CA CYS A 315 -30.53 96.93 83.31
C CYS A 315 -30.81 98.43 83.51
N THR A 316 -32.03 98.89 83.18
CA THR A 316 -32.44 100.30 83.37
C THR A 316 -32.48 100.68 84.85
N TRP A 317 -33.09 99.84 85.69
CA TRP A 317 -33.16 100.06 87.13
C TRP A 317 -31.77 100.06 87.78
N VAL A 318 -30.90 99.11 87.42
CA VAL A 318 -29.53 99.00 87.94
C VAL A 318 -28.70 100.21 87.50
N ALA A 319 -28.89 100.73 86.28
CA ALA A 319 -28.20 101.93 85.81
C ALA A 319 -28.61 103.19 86.60
N VAL A 320 -29.92 103.38 86.85
CA VAL A 320 -30.42 104.50 87.66
C VAL A 320 -29.94 104.38 89.11
N LEU A 321 -29.99 103.19 89.70
CA LEU A 321 -29.44 102.92 91.02
C LEU A 321 -27.94 103.21 91.08
N ALA A 322 -27.17 102.86 90.05
CA ALA A 322 -25.73 103.13 89.99
C ALA A 322 -25.44 104.62 90.02
N ILE A 323 -26.20 105.42 89.27
CA ILE A 323 -26.04 106.89 89.26
C ILE A 323 -26.40 107.48 90.62
N ILE A 324 -27.54 107.09 91.21
CA ILE A 324 -27.97 107.58 92.52
C ILE A 324 -26.96 107.20 93.60
N TRP A 325 -26.45 105.97 93.58
CA TRP A 325 -25.48 105.47 94.54
C TRP A 325 -24.16 106.22 94.45
N VAL A 326 -23.67 106.51 93.24
CA VAL A 326 -22.49 107.37 93.04
C VAL A 326 -22.74 108.74 93.66
N CYS A 327 -23.90 109.37 93.42
CA CYS A 327 -24.23 110.65 94.08
C CYS A 327 -24.24 110.54 95.62
N VAL A 328 -24.82 109.47 96.19
CA VAL A 328 -24.85 109.27 97.65
C VAL A 328 -23.44 109.10 98.23
N VAL A 329 -22.59 108.30 97.59
CA VAL A 329 -21.21 108.07 98.02
C VAL A 329 -20.40 109.37 98.01
N PHE A 330 -20.58 110.21 96.98
CA PHE A 330 -19.81 111.45 96.82
C PHE A 330 -20.39 112.69 97.52
N PHE A 331 -21.63 112.67 98.02
CA PHE A 331 -22.21 113.82 98.73
C PHE A 331 -22.52 113.56 100.21
N LYS A 332 -22.93 112.34 100.57
CA LYS A 332 -23.33 112.01 101.96
C LYS A 332 -22.33 111.13 102.70
N LEU A 333 -21.53 110.35 101.99
CA LEU A 333 -20.57 109.39 102.56
C LEU A 333 -19.13 109.71 102.15
N ASN A 334 -18.81 111.01 102.00
CA ASN A 334 -17.45 111.43 101.74
C ASN A 334 -16.54 110.98 102.88
N ALA A 335 -15.47 110.27 102.51
CA ALA A 335 -14.36 110.04 103.41
C ALA A 335 -13.70 111.40 103.68
N ASP A 336 -13.42 111.70 104.95
CA ASP A 336 -12.72 112.92 105.37
C ASP A 336 -11.38 112.48 105.96
N THR A 337 -10.47 112.05 105.08
CA THR A 337 -9.14 111.56 105.47
C THR A 337 -8.03 112.62 105.31
N GLY A 338 -8.40 113.86 104.95
CA GLY A 338 -7.47 114.97 104.77
C GLY A 338 -6.64 114.93 103.48
N ASN A 339 -6.81 113.92 102.62
CA ASN A 339 -6.17 113.81 101.31
C ASN A 339 -7.19 113.55 100.19
N VAL A 340 -7.40 114.57 99.36
CA VAL A 340 -8.40 114.58 98.26
C VAL A 340 -8.26 113.39 97.30
N TRP A 341 -7.03 112.94 97.00
CA TRP A 341 -6.82 111.80 96.11
C TRP A 341 -7.19 110.47 96.75
N ALA A 342 -6.98 110.32 98.06
CA ALA A 342 -7.36 109.13 98.81
C ALA A 342 -8.90 109.02 98.89
N ASP A 343 -9.58 110.14 99.11
CA ASP A 343 -11.04 110.18 99.23
C ASP A 343 -11.75 109.84 97.90
N ILE A 344 -11.23 110.31 96.75
CA ILE A 344 -11.76 109.92 95.42
C ILE A 344 -11.58 108.43 95.16
N LEU A 345 -10.40 107.86 95.49
CA LEU A 345 -10.14 106.44 95.30
C LEU A 345 -11.07 105.59 96.17
N ILE A 346 -11.16 105.89 97.46
CA ILE A 346 -12.02 105.14 98.40
C ILE A 346 -13.49 105.19 97.95
N ASN A 347 -13.97 106.34 97.50
CA ASN A 347 -15.33 106.50 96.98
C ASN A 347 -15.52 105.78 95.62
N GLY A 348 -14.49 105.72 94.78
CA GLY A 348 -14.47 104.92 93.55
C GLY A 348 -14.61 103.42 93.82
N ILE A 349 -13.88 102.88 94.80
CA ILE A 349 -14.02 101.46 95.16
C ILE A 349 -15.39 101.16 95.76
N LYS A 350 -15.93 102.05 96.60
CA LYS A 350 -17.29 101.91 97.17
C LYS A 350 -18.39 101.89 96.09
N SER A 351 -18.16 102.50 94.94
CA SER A 351 -19.11 102.51 93.81
C SER A 351 -18.91 101.36 92.82
N SER A 352 -17.75 100.69 92.84
CA SER A 352 -17.41 99.60 91.91
C SER A 352 -18.37 98.40 91.88
N PRO A 353 -19.01 97.94 92.98
CA PRO A 353 -19.90 96.78 92.92
C PRO A 353 -21.16 97.01 92.07
N LEU A 354 -21.66 98.26 92.01
CA LEU A 354 -22.85 98.58 91.22
C LEU A 354 -22.54 98.64 89.72
N PHE A 355 -21.35 99.09 89.34
CA PHE A 355 -20.91 99.06 87.95
C PHE A 355 -20.68 97.64 87.44
N PHE A 356 -20.21 96.72 88.30
CA PHE A 356 -20.11 95.31 87.96
C PHE A 356 -21.50 94.66 87.76
N LEU A 357 -22.46 94.93 88.64
CA LEU A 357 -23.85 94.47 88.49
C LEU A 357 -24.50 95.01 87.20
N LEU A 358 -24.19 96.26 86.83
CA LEU A 358 -24.64 96.87 85.58
C LEU A 358 -24.07 96.09 84.38
N GLY A 359 -22.76 95.86 84.35
CA GLY A 359 -22.10 95.12 83.26
C GLY A 359 -22.60 93.67 83.12
N PHE A 360 -22.81 92.97 84.24
CA PHE A 360 -23.40 91.64 84.25
C PHE A 360 -24.83 91.63 83.67
N SER A 361 -25.65 92.62 84.02
CA SER A 361 -27.02 92.75 83.52
C SER A 361 -27.06 92.99 81.99
N ILE A 362 -26.12 93.76 81.45
CA ILE A 362 -25.99 93.99 80.00
C ILE A 362 -25.61 92.69 79.27
N SER A 363 -24.66 91.91 79.79
CA SER A 363 -24.21 90.66 79.17
C SER A 363 -25.33 89.62 79.10
N GLN A 364 -26.10 89.48 80.19
CA GLN A 364 -27.25 88.57 80.22
C GLN A 364 -28.37 89.01 79.27
N TYR A 365 -28.63 90.33 79.18
CA TYR A 365 -29.56 90.86 78.20
C TYR A 365 -29.16 90.51 76.75
N GLN A 366 -27.89 90.65 76.40
CA GLN A 366 -27.39 90.32 75.05
C GLN A 366 -27.51 88.82 74.73
N LYS A 367 -27.20 87.96 75.70
CA LYS A 367 -27.31 86.50 75.52
C LYS A 367 -28.74 86.04 75.26
N GLU A 368 -29.68 86.53 76.07
CA GLU A 368 -31.10 86.21 75.94
C GLU A 368 -31.69 86.78 74.62
N ARG A 369 -31.24 87.97 74.21
CA ARG A 369 -31.63 88.61 72.94
C ARG A 369 -31.21 87.77 71.72
N ASN A 370 -29.97 87.30 71.69
CA ASN A 370 -29.48 86.48 70.58
C ASN A 370 -30.23 85.14 70.47
N LEU A 371 -30.53 84.50 71.60
CA LEU A 371 -31.33 83.28 71.62
C LEU A 371 -32.74 83.54 71.09
N MET A 372 -33.38 84.64 71.52
CA MET A 372 -34.70 85.02 71.02
C MET A 372 -34.71 85.21 69.49
N GLU A 373 -33.69 85.85 68.92
CA GLU A 373 -33.58 86.08 67.47
C GLU A 373 -33.38 84.77 66.70
N GLU A 374 -32.60 83.83 67.23
CA GLU A 374 -32.41 82.51 66.63
C GLU A 374 -33.70 81.67 66.64
N TYR A 375 -34.44 81.68 67.75
CA TYR A 375 -35.74 81.01 67.81
C TYR A 375 -36.80 81.69 66.93
N ALA A 376 -36.74 83.02 66.77
CA ALA A 376 -37.61 83.74 65.84
C ALA A 376 -37.33 83.37 64.38
N PHE A 377 -36.05 83.19 64.01
CA PHE A 377 -35.68 82.69 62.70
C PHE A 377 -36.21 81.27 62.47
N ARG A 378 -35.99 80.35 63.43
CA ARG A 378 -36.45 78.96 63.35
C ARG A 378 -37.98 78.84 63.29
N GLU A 379 -38.70 79.65 64.06
CA GLU A 379 -40.16 79.77 63.99
C GLU A 379 -40.61 80.18 62.58
N SER A 380 -40.01 81.23 62.02
CA SER A 380 -40.37 81.71 60.69
C SER A 380 -40.12 80.68 59.59
N VAL A 381 -39.01 79.92 59.69
CA VAL A 381 -38.70 78.82 58.77
C VAL A 381 -39.68 77.65 58.94
N ALA A 382 -40.07 77.32 60.17
CA ALA A 382 -41.05 76.27 60.42
C ALA A 382 -42.44 76.66 59.87
N VAL A 383 -42.87 77.92 60.03
CA VAL A 383 -44.14 78.43 59.48
C VAL A 383 -44.13 78.39 57.94
N THR A 384 -43.05 78.83 57.31
CA THR A 384 -42.96 78.78 55.85
C THR A 384 -42.93 77.34 55.34
N LEU A 385 -42.28 76.43 56.06
CA LEU A 385 -42.28 75.00 55.74
C LEU A 385 -43.69 74.40 55.84
N THR A 386 -44.44 74.68 56.90
CA THR A 386 -45.84 74.25 57.07
C THR A 386 -46.73 74.80 55.96
N ALA A 387 -46.61 76.10 55.62
CA ALA A 387 -47.38 76.71 54.53
C ALA A 387 -47.04 76.12 53.15
N TYR A 388 -45.76 75.79 52.91
CA TYR A 388 -45.34 75.09 51.69
C TYR A 388 -45.90 73.66 51.62
N LEU A 389 -45.96 72.95 52.75
CA LEU A 389 -46.53 71.60 52.84
C LEU A 389 -48.04 71.59 52.60
N GLU A 390 -48.79 72.58 53.12
CA GLU A 390 -50.24 72.72 52.89
C GLU A 390 -50.58 73.03 51.42
N GLN A 391 -49.70 73.71 50.69
CA GLN A 391 -49.92 74.09 49.29
C GLN A 391 -49.49 73.02 48.28
N MET A 392 -48.90 71.91 48.72
CA MET A 392 -48.46 70.85 47.81
C MET A 392 -49.62 69.93 47.39
N PRO A 393 -49.90 69.77 46.07
CA PRO A 393 -50.81 68.73 45.61
C PRO A 393 -50.22 67.34 45.88
N GLU A 394 -51.10 66.38 46.16
CA GLU A 394 -50.76 65.05 46.71
C GLU A 394 -49.86 64.17 45.82
N LYS A 395 -49.50 64.63 44.61
CA LYS A 395 -48.67 63.89 43.66
C LYS A 395 -47.77 64.86 42.87
N GLU A 396 -46.50 64.46 42.76
CA GLU A 396 -45.44 64.99 41.90
C GLU A 396 -44.61 66.18 42.41
N ASP A 397 -43.59 65.88 43.22
CA ASP A 397 -42.20 66.34 42.98
C ASP A 397 -41.26 65.71 44.02
N GLU A 398 -40.54 64.66 43.61
CA GLU A 398 -39.60 63.91 44.46
C GLU A 398 -38.44 64.79 44.95
N ASP A 399 -38.00 65.75 44.12
CA ASP A 399 -36.95 66.73 44.44
C ASP A 399 -37.40 67.74 45.49
N LYS A 400 -38.66 68.18 45.46
CA LYS A 400 -39.22 69.08 46.48
C LYS A 400 -39.38 68.37 47.82
N ARG A 401 -39.70 67.07 47.79
CA ARG A 401 -39.76 66.22 48.99
C ARG A 401 -38.38 66.02 49.64
N LYS A 402 -37.32 65.87 48.83
CA LYS A 402 -35.93 65.87 49.31
C LYS A 402 -35.51 67.18 49.96
N LEU A 403 -35.90 68.32 49.37
CA LEU A 403 -35.63 69.65 49.93
C LEU A 403 -36.32 69.83 51.30
N LEU A 404 -37.57 69.35 51.43
CA LEU A 404 -38.31 69.34 52.69
C LEU A 404 -37.59 68.51 53.77
N ILE A 405 -37.15 67.30 53.43
CA ILE A 405 -36.43 66.42 54.36
C ILE A 405 -35.10 67.06 54.80
N SER A 406 -34.32 67.66 53.88
CA SER A 406 -33.06 68.31 54.24
C SER A 406 -33.26 69.56 55.11
N THR A 407 -34.36 70.30 54.90
CA THR A 407 -34.71 71.48 55.71
C THR A 407 -35.10 71.06 57.13
N VAL A 408 -35.80 69.93 57.27
CA VAL A 408 -36.11 69.34 58.58
C VAL A 408 -34.84 68.87 59.28
N GLU A 409 -33.90 68.19 58.61
CA GLU A 409 -32.62 67.78 59.21
C GLU A 409 -31.82 68.97 59.75
N GLN A 410 -31.79 70.11 59.04
CA GLN A 410 -31.12 71.33 59.52
C GLN A 410 -31.80 71.93 60.75
N LEU A 411 -33.13 71.90 60.83
CA LEU A 411 -33.91 72.36 61.99
C LEU A 411 -33.58 71.59 63.28
N TYR A 412 -33.17 70.32 63.15
CA TYR A 412 -32.85 69.42 64.28
C TYR A 412 -31.37 69.37 64.66
N THR A 413 -30.47 70.08 63.96
CA THR A 413 -29.07 70.18 64.39
C THR A 413 -28.90 71.10 65.62
N LYS A 414 -28.17 70.60 66.65
CA LYS A 414 -27.99 71.23 67.98
C LYS A 414 -27.58 72.72 67.89
N PRO A 415 -27.97 73.57 68.86
CA PRO A 415 -27.60 74.98 68.88
C PRO A 415 -26.08 75.10 68.94
N VAL A 416 -25.48 75.65 67.88
CA VAL A 416 -24.10 76.10 67.92
C VAL A 416 -24.10 77.38 68.73
N ILE A 417 -23.85 77.26 70.04
CA ILE A 417 -23.38 78.41 70.80
C ILE A 417 -22.06 78.80 70.13
N ALA A 418 -22.12 79.76 69.22
CA ALA A 418 -20.93 80.38 68.68
C ALA A 418 -20.20 80.99 69.87
N ASN A 419 -19.14 80.32 70.33
CA ASN A 419 -18.10 80.90 71.17
C ASN A 419 -17.46 82.05 70.39
N LYS A 420 -18.14 83.19 70.29
CA LYS A 420 -17.48 84.48 70.23
C LYS A 420 -17.35 84.91 71.68
N GLU A 421 -16.13 84.83 72.19
CA GLU A 421 -15.76 85.39 73.49
C GLU A 421 -16.27 86.83 73.58
N TYR A 422 -17.34 87.03 74.34
CA TYR A 422 -17.73 88.35 74.80
C TYR A 422 -16.75 88.76 75.91
N GLY A 423 -15.59 89.27 75.50
CA GLY A 423 -14.48 89.70 76.35
C GLY A 423 -14.71 91.00 77.12
N LEU A 424 -15.86 91.14 77.78
CA LEU A 424 -16.15 92.27 78.66
C LEU A 424 -16.73 91.71 79.97
N LEU A 425 -15.84 91.63 80.98
CA LEU A 425 -16.07 91.25 82.39
C LEU A 425 -16.03 89.76 82.73
N LYS A 426 -14.86 89.11 82.55
CA LYS A 426 -14.43 88.03 83.46
C LYS A 426 -13.79 88.68 84.69
N PHE A 427 -14.51 88.77 85.79
CA PHE A 427 -13.91 89.02 87.10
C PHE A 427 -13.79 87.68 87.81
N ASP A 428 -12.57 87.17 87.93
CA ASP A 428 -12.32 85.97 88.72
C ASP A 428 -12.39 86.34 90.21
N SER A 429 -13.00 85.47 91.02
CA SER A 429 -13.19 85.71 92.46
C SER A 429 -11.85 85.83 93.22
N LYS A 430 -10.79 85.22 92.66
CA LYS A 430 -9.40 85.37 93.14
C LYS A 430 -8.84 86.77 92.88
N ASP A 431 -9.08 87.34 91.70
CA ASP A 431 -8.61 88.68 91.35
C ASP A 431 -9.33 89.76 92.16
N LEU A 432 -10.64 89.61 92.42
CA LEU A 432 -11.37 90.53 93.31
C LEU A 432 -10.86 90.48 94.76
N SER A 433 -10.48 89.29 95.25
CA SER A 433 -9.88 89.12 96.57
C SER A 433 -8.50 89.79 96.66
N GLU A 434 -7.60 89.56 95.70
CA GLU A 434 -6.27 90.18 95.66
C GLU A 434 -6.32 91.69 95.45
N THR A 435 -7.22 92.16 94.58
CA THR A 435 -7.43 93.60 94.35
C THR A 435 -8.01 94.25 95.61
N SER A 436 -8.94 93.60 96.33
CA SER A 436 -9.46 94.13 97.59
C SER A 436 -8.41 94.19 98.71
N LYS A 437 -7.49 93.21 98.77
CA LYS A 437 -6.38 93.17 99.73
C LYS A 437 -5.38 94.30 99.45
N THR A 438 -4.95 94.45 98.21
CA THR A 438 -4.02 95.51 97.80
C THR A 438 -4.62 96.91 97.99
N LEU A 439 -5.94 97.06 97.78
CA LEU A 439 -6.63 98.32 98.07
C LEU A 439 -6.78 98.62 99.55
N LYS A 440 -7.05 97.59 100.36
CA LYS A 440 -7.08 97.72 101.81
C LYS A 440 -5.69 98.12 102.34
N GLU A 441 -4.63 97.51 101.84
CA GLU A 441 -3.24 97.86 102.16
C GLU A 441 -2.88 99.29 101.73
N LEU A 442 -3.30 99.74 100.55
CA LEU A 442 -3.11 101.13 100.08
C LEU A 442 -3.86 102.16 100.94
N VAL A 443 -5.10 101.85 101.34
CA VAL A 443 -5.91 102.72 102.20
C VAL A 443 -5.35 102.77 103.62
N GLU A 444 -4.89 101.64 104.17
CA GLU A 444 -4.20 101.59 105.48
C GLU A 444 -2.85 102.32 105.45
N ALA A 445 -2.08 102.22 104.36
CA ALA A 445 -0.81 102.95 104.18
C ALA A 445 -1.01 104.47 104.11
N LEU A 446 -2.12 104.94 103.52
CA LEU A 446 -2.47 106.36 103.46
C LEU A 446 -3.04 106.89 104.79
N LEU A 447 -3.80 106.08 105.53
CA LEU A 447 -4.37 106.45 106.84
C LEU A 447 -3.35 106.46 107.99
N ASN A 448 -2.29 105.63 107.92
CA ASN A 448 -1.25 105.55 108.95
C ASN A 448 -0.10 106.57 108.78
N ARG A 449 -0.11 107.38 107.73
CA ARG A 449 0.76 108.57 107.62
C ARG A 449 0.03 109.79 108.16
N LYS A 450 0.20 110.05 109.47
CA LYS A 450 0.01 111.40 110.04
C LYS A 450 1.25 112.26 109.77
#